data_AF-A0A2V8E3H0-F1
#
_entry.id   AF-A0A2V8E3H0-F1
#
_cell.length_a   1.000
_cell.length_b   1.000
_cell.length_c   1.000
_cell.angle_alpha   90.00
_cell.angle_beta   90.00
_cell.angle_gamma   90.00
#
_symmetry.space_group_name_H-M   'P 1'
#
loop_
_entity.id
_entity.type
_entity.pdbx_description
1 polymer ?
#
loop_
_entity_poly.entity_id
_entity_poly.type
_entity_poly.pdbx_seq_one_letter_code
_entity_poly.pdbx_strand_id
1 'polypeptide(L)'
;MRSSMVLVLAAVGAVALSAQNSSALRFAISFPAARSAQPLDGRVLLFISDDGRREPKSQSDQYRANSTRPIFGVDVDGLQPGDPIILDAATFGWPLRSLKDLPPGEYWVQALINRYETFHRADGHTIKMPMDQGEGQHWDTKPGNLYSRPVKMRLDPARGGDVRISLDQEIPPIAPPKDTAQVKYVRLPNERLTKFWGRPMTLGAIVTLPRGWAEHPNARYPVLVHHGHFPRDAAGDGWRETPPDAKAAGAEHDAQDAAYRFYQAWNGPNFPRMIHLLVQHPTP
;
A
#
# COMPACT_ATOMS: atom_id res chain seq x y z
N MET A 1 -65.71 -60.91 -37.60
CA MET A 1 -64.45 -60.18 -37.88
C MET A 1 -64.22 -59.20 -36.74
N ARG A 2 -63.19 -59.42 -35.91
CA ARG A 2 -62.86 -58.58 -34.74
C ARG A 2 -61.80 -57.56 -35.17
N SER A 3 -62.15 -56.28 -35.21
CA SER A 3 -61.18 -55.21 -35.46
C SER A 3 -60.41 -54.89 -34.19
N SER A 4 -59.09 -55.00 -34.25
CA SER A 4 -58.16 -54.61 -33.18
C SER A 4 -57.67 -53.18 -33.47
N MET A 5 -57.86 -52.27 -32.52
CA MET A 5 -57.42 -50.88 -32.61
C MET A 5 -56.07 -50.78 -31.89
N VAL A 6 -55.00 -50.47 -32.63
CA VAL A 6 -53.64 -50.28 -32.10
C VAL A 6 -53.49 -48.82 -31.71
N LEU A 7 -53.22 -48.56 -30.43
CA LEU A 7 -52.92 -47.23 -29.91
C LEU A 7 -51.38 -47.06 -29.86
N VAL A 8 -50.85 -46.15 -30.68
CA VAL A 8 -49.42 -45.79 -30.65
C VAL A 8 -49.24 -44.61 -29.70
N LEU A 9 -48.55 -44.84 -28.59
CA LEU A 9 -48.19 -43.80 -27.62
C LEU A 9 -46.84 -43.18 -28.01
N ALA A 10 -46.83 -41.90 -28.39
CA ALA A 10 -45.61 -41.15 -28.67
C ALA A 10 -45.00 -40.66 -27.34
N ALA A 11 -43.81 -41.18 -26.98
CA ALA A 11 -43.05 -40.72 -25.83
C ALA A 11 -42.24 -39.46 -26.21
N VAL A 12 -42.65 -38.29 -25.69
CA VAL A 12 -41.87 -37.06 -25.76
C VAL A 12 -40.82 -37.10 -24.64
N GLY A 13 -39.56 -37.33 -25.01
CA GLY A 13 -38.43 -37.24 -24.09
C GLY A 13 -38.13 -35.79 -23.73
N ALA A 14 -38.40 -35.41 -22.48
CA ALA A 14 -37.97 -34.13 -21.93
C ALA A 14 -36.45 -34.17 -21.71
N VAL A 15 -35.70 -33.48 -22.58
CA VAL A 15 -34.28 -33.18 -22.33
C VAL A 15 -34.23 -32.12 -21.24
N ALA A 16 -33.99 -32.54 -20.00
CA ALA A 16 -33.69 -31.62 -18.91
C ALA A 16 -32.33 -30.96 -19.20
N LEU A 17 -32.33 -29.73 -19.72
CA LEU A 17 -31.14 -28.88 -19.68
C LEU A 17 -30.80 -28.67 -18.21
N SER A 18 -29.74 -29.34 -17.76
CA SER A 18 -29.09 -28.99 -16.50
C SER A 18 -28.56 -27.57 -16.65
N ALA A 19 -29.25 -26.59 -16.08
CA ALA A 19 -28.69 -25.27 -15.88
C ALA A 19 -27.42 -25.48 -15.05
N GLN A 20 -26.25 -25.25 -15.66
CA GLN A 20 -25.04 -25.09 -14.85
C GLN A 20 -25.30 -23.88 -13.97
N ASN A 21 -25.50 -24.11 -12.67
CA ASN A 21 -25.42 -23.05 -11.67
C ASN A 21 -23.98 -22.53 -11.72
N SER A 22 -23.73 -21.50 -12.54
CA SER A 22 -22.46 -20.79 -12.48
C SER A 22 -22.40 -20.15 -11.09
N SER A 23 -21.48 -20.63 -10.24
CA SER A 23 -21.20 -19.96 -8.99
C SER A 23 -20.68 -18.57 -9.30
N ALA A 24 -21.18 -17.53 -8.63
CA ALA A 24 -20.68 -16.17 -8.85
C ALA A 24 -19.15 -16.10 -8.75
N LEU A 25 -18.52 -15.20 -9.51
CA LEU A 25 -17.07 -15.01 -9.47
C LEU A 25 -16.63 -14.65 -8.04
N ARG A 26 -15.67 -15.42 -7.50
CA ARG A 26 -15.16 -15.30 -6.13
C ARG A 26 -13.65 -15.39 -6.11
N PHE A 27 -13.04 -14.58 -5.27
CA PHE A 27 -11.62 -14.63 -4.94
C PHE A 27 -11.46 -15.08 -3.49
N ALA A 28 -10.92 -16.28 -3.30
CA ALA A 28 -10.53 -16.81 -2.01
C ALA A 28 -9.07 -16.45 -1.73
N ILE A 29 -8.86 -15.46 -0.85
CA ILE A 29 -7.54 -14.90 -0.55
C ILE A 29 -7.13 -15.35 0.85
N SER A 30 -5.95 -15.96 0.97
CA SER A 30 -5.39 -16.43 2.25
C SER A 30 -3.89 -16.17 2.31
N PHE A 31 -3.26 -16.41 3.45
CA PHE A 31 -1.80 -16.42 3.60
C PHE A 31 -1.33 -17.73 4.22
N PRO A 32 -0.12 -18.22 3.87
CA PRO A 32 0.39 -19.46 4.44
C PRO A 32 0.95 -19.23 5.85
N ALA A 33 0.90 -20.27 6.70
CA ALA A 33 1.47 -20.25 8.04
C ALA A 33 2.99 -19.93 8.06
N ALA A 34 3.69 -20.17 6.94
CA ALA A 34 5.09 -19.81 6.76
C ALA A 34 5.34 -18.27 6.74
N ARG A 35 4.32 -17.45 6.52
CA ARG A 35 4.41 -15.98 6.60
C ARG A 35 4.04 -15.45 7.96
N SER A 36 3.02 -16.04 8.59
CA SER A 36 2.65 -15.75 9.97
C SER A 36 1.93 -16.96 10.55
N ALA A 37 2.37 -17.43 11.72
CA ALA A 37 1.63 -18.42 12.49
C ALA A 37 0.47 -17.80 13.29
N GLN A 38 0.41 -16.46 13.35
CA GLN A 38 -0.61 -15.71 14.06
C GLN A 38 -1.68 -15.18 13.10
N PRO A 39 -2.93 -15.02 13.58
CA PRO A 39 -3.98 -14.37 12.81
C PRO A 39 -3.60 -12.93 12.45
N LEU A 40 -4.10 -12.43 11.33
CA LEU A 40 -3.85 -11.06 10.87
C LEU A 40 -5.12 -10.24 10.85
N ASP A 41 -5.02 -9.03 11.40
CA ASP A 41 -6.00 -7.96 11.22
C ASP A 41 -5.55 -7.06 10.07
N GLY A 42 -6.50 -6.47 9.35
CA GLY A 42 -6.14 -5.55 8.28
C GLY A 42 -7.24 -5.30 7.28
N ARG A 43 -6.82 -4.78 6.13
CA ARG A 43 -7.66 -4.71 4.93
C ARG A 43 -7.04 -5.51 3.82
N VAL A 44 -7.75 -6.54 3.37
CA VAL A 44 -7.37 -7.30 2.18
C VAL A 44 -7.81 -6.51 0.96
N LEU A 45 -6.88 -6.30 0.04
CA LEU A 45 -7.06 -5.58 -1.20
C LEU A 45 -6.80 -6.53 -2.38
N LEU A 46 -7.70 -6.51 -3.35
CA LEU A 46 -7.61 -7.23 -4.62
C LEU A 46 -7.47 -6.20 -5.74
N PHE A 47 -6.42 -6.34 -6.53
CA PHE A 47 -6.09 -5.48 -7.66
C PHE A 47 -6.27 -6.27 -8.95
N ILE A 48 -6.98 -5.68 -9.91
CA ILE A 48 -7.21 -6.26 -11.23
C ILE A 48 -6.76 -5.25 -12.27
N SER A 49 -5.79 -5.61 -13.11
CA SER A 49 -5.29 -4.76 -14.20
C SER A 49 -5.44 -5.43 -15.56
N ASP A 50 -5.78 -4.64 -16.57
CA ASP A 50 -5.82 -5.04 -17.99
C ASP A 50 -4.45 -4.92 -18.68
N ASP A 51 -3.41 -4.42 -17.97
CA ASP A 51 -2.06 -4.30 -18.49
C ASP A 51 -0.99 -4.90 -17.55
N GLY A 52 0.04 -5.50 -18.17
CA GLY A 52 1.14 -6.14 -17.45
C GLY A 52 2.40 -5.27 -17.38
N ARG A 53 2.30 -3.95 -17.55
CA ARG A 53 3.50 -3.08 -17.63
C ARG A 53 4.15 -2.86 -16.27
N ARG A 54 3.34 -2.86 -15.21
CA ARG A 54 3.75 -2.75 -13.79
C ARG A 54 2.90 -3.71 -12.97
N GLU A 55 3.27 -3.99 -11.73
CA GLU A 55 2.43 -4.82 -10.86
C GLU A 55 1.08 -4.13 -10.55
N PRO A 56 -0.06 -4.85 -10.57
CA PRO A 56 -1.38 -4.26 -10.30
C PRO A 56 -1.47 -3.44 -9.02
N LYS A 57 -0.82 -3.85 -7.91
CA LYS A 57 -0.81 -3.10 -6.64
C LYS A 57 -0.17 -1.70 -6.73
N SER A 58 0.61 -1.43 -7.78
CA SER A 58 1.27 -0.14 -8.05
C SER A 58 0.55 0.72 -9.09
N GLN A 59 -0.63 0.30 -9.54
CA GLN A 59 -1.43 0.97 -10.58
C GLN A 59 -2.68 1.66 -9.99
N SER A 60 -2.64 1.96 -8.69
CA SER A 60 -3.69 2.69 -7.99
C SER A 60 -3.44 4.19 -8.08
N ASP A 61 -4.46 4.97 -8.41
CA ASP A 61 -4.41 6.43 -8.38
C ASP A 61 -5.60 6.93 -7.56
N GLN A 62 -5.35 7.41 -6.34
CA GLN A 62 -6.42 7.80 -5.42
C GLN A 62 -7.21 9.05 -5.85
N TYR A 63 -6.73 9.80 -6.85
CA TYR A 63 -7.35 11.07 -7.26
C TYR A 63 -8.07 10.98 -8.61
N ARG A 64 -7.80 9.94 -9.40
CA ARG A 64 -8.22 9.90 -10.81
C ARG A 64 -8.75 8.52 -11.20
N ALA A 65 -10.07 8.45 -11.35
CA ALA A 65 -10.78 7.23 -11.75
C ALA A 65 -10.36 6.70 -13.13
N ASN A 66 -9.80 7.54 -14.01
CA ASN A 66 -9.40 7.15 -15.36
C ASN A 66 -7.98 6.56 -15.44
N SER A 67 -7.12 6.78 -14.44
CA SER A 67 -5.76 6.24 -14.39
C SER A 67 -5.62 5.07 -13.41
N THR A 68 -6.54 4.94 -12.45
CA THR A 68 -6.57 3.77 -11.57
C THR A 68 -7.03 2.53 -12.33
N ARG A 69 -6.59 1.36 -11.87
CA ARG A 69 -7.25 0.09 -12.18
C ARG A 69 -8.20 -0.33 -11.06
N PRO A 70 -9.15 -1.25 -11.29
CA PRO A 70 -10.05 -1.75 -10.25
C PRO A 70 -9.32 -2.30 -9.03
N ILE A 71 -9.76 -1.84 -7.86
CA ILE A 71 -9.34 -2.30 -6.53
C ILE A 71 -10.60 -2.63 -5.76
N PHE A 72 -10.61 -3.80 -5.11
CA PHE A 72 -11.67 -4.25 -4.22
C PHE A 72 -11.08 -4.50 -2.85
N GLY A 73 -11.86 -4.30 -1.78
CA GLY A 73 -11.30 -4.57 -0.47
C GLY A 73 -12.32 -4.83 0.62
N VAL A 74 -11.88 -5.61 1.60
CA VAL A 74 -12.64 -6.00 2.78
C VAL A 74 -11.74 -5.93 4.01
N ASP A 75 -12.28 -5.46 5.12
CA ASP A 75 -11.57 -5.49 6.41
C ASP A 75 -11.66 -6.91 7.00
N VAL A 76 -10.58 -7.36 7.61
CA VAL A 76 -10.48 -8.66 8.28
C VAL A 76 -10.05 -8.45 9.72
N ASP A 77 -10.65 -9.24 10.60
CA ASP A 77 -10.35 -9.29 12.04
C ASP A 77 -10.06 -10.75 12.39
N GLY A 78 -8.80 -11.06 12.68
CA GLY A 78 -8.33 -12.40 13.01
C GLY A 78 -8.32 -13.39 11.84
N LEU A 79 -7.92 -12.96 10.63
CA LEU A 79 -7.76 -13.86 9.49
C LEU A 79 -6.70 -14.92 9.81
N GLN A 80 -7.10 -16.19 9.87
CA GLN A 80 -6.21 -17.31 10.21
C GLN A 80 -5.32 -17.68 9.01
N PRO A 81 -4.10 -18.19 9.24
CA PRO A 81 -3.28 -18.74 8.16
C PRO A 81 -3.99 -19.93 7.49
N GLY A 82 -4.05 -19.92 6.17
CA GLY A 82 -4.70 -20.95 5.35
C GLY A 82 -6.21 -20.77 5.17
N ASP A 83 -6.88 -20.03 6.05
CA ASP A 83 -8.30 -19.74 5.93
C ASP A 83 -8.52 -18.59 4.94
N PRO A 84 -9.33 -18.78 3.89
CA PRO A 84 -9.56 -17.73 2.91
C PRO A 84 -10.62 -16.73 3.36
N ILE A 85 -10.36 -15.45 3.16
CA ILE A 85 -11.42 -14.45 3.04
C ILE A 85 -11.93 -14.43 1.60
N ILE A 86 -13.26 -14.28 1.44
CA ILE A 86 -13.91 -14.27 0.13
C ILE A 86 -14.19 -12.83 -0.29
N LEU A 87 -13.72 -12.46 -1.48
CA LEU A 87 -14.15 -11.26 -2.19
C LEU A 87 -15.03 -11.66 -3.37
N ASP A 88 -16.22 -11.06 -3.48
CA ASP A 88 -17.23 -11.40 -4.47
C ASP A 88 -18.03 -10.17 -4.92
N ALA A 89 -19.18 -10.38 -5.57
CA ALA A 89 -20.03 -9.29 -6.07
C ALA A 89 -20.51 -8.31 -4.98
N ALA A 90 -20.50 -8.67 -3.70
CA ALA A 90 -20.85 -7.77 -2.60
C ALA A 90 -19.65 -6.93 -2.12
N THR A 91 -18.42 -7.31 -2.48
CA THR A 91 -17.22 -6.57 -2.09
C THR A 91 -17.19 -5.22 -2.80
N PHE A 92 -17.07 -4.16 -2.00
CA PHE A 92 -16.94 -2.80 -2.50
C PHE A 92 -15.62 -2.64 -3.24
N GLY A 93 -15.68 -1.99 -4.41
CA GLY A 93 -14.49 -1.60 -5.16
C GLY A 93 -14.57 -0.20 -5.74
N TRP A 94 -13.45 0.18 -6.36
CA TRP A 94 -13.29 1.43 -7.10
C TRP A 94 -12.30 1.22 -8.25
N PRO A 95 -12.51 1.83 -9.44
CA PRO A 95 -13.65 2.66 -9.81
C PRO A 95 -14.90 1.83 -10.14
N LEU A 96 -14.76 0.51 -10.32
CA LEU A 96 -15.87 -0.42 -10.42
C LEU A 96 -16.43 -0.74 -9.04
N ARG A 97 -17.74 -0.54 -8.85
CA ARG A 97 -18.37 -0.69 -7.53
C ARG A 97 -18.42 -2.14 -7.05
N SER A 98 -18.47 -3.09 -7.99
CA SER A 98 -18.64 -4.52 -7.71
C SER A 98 -17.86 -5.36 -8.73
N LEU A 99 -17.40 -6.54 -8.30
CA LEU A 99 -16.76 -7.53 -9.17
C LEU A 99 -17.69 -8.01 -10.31
N LYS A 100 -19.01 -7.92 -10.14
CA LYS A 100 -19.97 -8.28 -11.19
C LYS A 100 -19.95 -7.31 -12.38
N ASP A 101 -19.47 -6.08 -12.16
CA ASP A 101 -19.40 -5.03 -13.16
C ASP A 101 -18.08 -5.09 -13.97
N LEU A 102 -17.19 -6.05 -13.66
CA LEU A 102 -15.96 -6.27 -14.38
C LEU A 102 -16.27 -6.82 -15.79
N PRO A 103 -15.80 -6.17 -16.88
CA PRO A 103 -15.95 -6.72 -18.22
C PRO A 103 -15.27 -8.09 -18.35
N PRO A 104 -15.79 -9.01 -19.18
CA PRO A 104 -15.07 -10.22 -19.52
C PRO A 104 -13.75 -9.89 -20.23
N GLY A 105 -12.63 -10.50 -19.82
CA GLY A 105 -11.32 -10.16 -20.37
C GLY A 105 -10.15 -10.95 -19.78
N GLU A 106 -8.97 -10.73 -20.36
CA GLU A 106 -7.71 -11.16 -19.75
C GLU A 106 -7.19 -10.08 -18.80
N TYR A 107 -6.81 -10.49 -17.59
CA TYR A 107 -6.38 -9.59 -16.53
C TYR A 107 -5.14 -10.12 -15.80
N TRP A 108 -4.37 -9.21 -15.24
CA TRP A 108 -3.40 -9.46 -14.18
C TRP A 108 -4.06 -9.22 -12.83
N VAL A 109 -4.06 -10.25 -11.99
CA VAL A 109 -4.67 -10.23 -10.67
C VAL A 109 -3.60 -10.30 -9.60
N GLN A 110 -3.70 -9.46 -8.59
CA GLN A 110 -2.80 -9.44 -7.44
C GLN A 110 -3.59 -9.13 -6.17
N ALA A 111 -3.14 -9.64 -5.02
CA ALA A 111 -3.71 -9.26 -3.74
C ALA A 111 -2.64 -8.83 -2.74
N LEU A 112 -3.05 -8.04 -1.75
CA LEU A 112 -2.23 -7.59 -0.62
C LEU A 112 -3.11 -7.47 0.62
N ILE A 113 -2.55 -7.67 1.81
CA ILE A 113 -3.16 -7.26 3.08
C ILE A 113 -2.41 -6.05 3.62
N ASN A 114 -3.13 -4.94 3.85
CA ASN A 114 -2.64 -3.83 4.64
C ASN A 114 -2.89 -4.16 6.11
N ARG A 115 -1.83 -4.53 6.83
CA ARG A 115 -1.95 -5.07 8.19
C ARG A 115 -2.26 -3.98 9.19
N TYR A 116 -3.19 -4.27 10.09
CA TYR A 116 -3.55 -3.39 11.20
C TYR A 116 -2.94 -3.91 12.50
N GLU A 117 -2.68 -2.98 13.40
CA GLU A 117 -2.36 -3.26 14.80
C GLU A 117 -3.46 -2.69 15.70
N THR A 118 -3.62 -3.28 16.88
CA THR A 118 -4.57 -2.78 17.88
C THR A 118 -3.89 -1.73 18.76
N PHE A 119 -4.53 -0.57 18.89
CA PHE A 119 -4.07 0.55 19.71
C PHE A 119 -5.07 0.81 20.83
N HIS A 120 -4.58 0.74 22.08
CA HIS A 120 -5.36 1.09 23.27
C HIS A 120 -5.05 2.53 23.64
N ARG A 121 -5.88 3.46 23.15
CA ARG A 121 -5.61 4.88 23.30
C ARG A 121 -5.91 5.40 24.71
N ALA A 122 -5.14 6.38 25.15
CA ALA A 122 -5.31 7.01 26.47
C ALA A 122 -6.65 7.75 26.64
N ASP A 123 -7.38 8.01 25.55
CA ASP A 123 -8.72 8.59 25.57
C ASP A 123 -9.84 7.55 25.75
N GLY A 124 -9.48 6.29 26.04
CA GLY A 124 -10.43 5.21 26.32
C GLY A 124 -10.87 4.40 25.09
N HIS A 125 -10.47 4.80 23.88
CA HIS A 125 -10.83 4.05 22.66
C HIS A 125 -9.82 2.95 22.36
N THR A 126 -10.32 1.81 21.88
CA THR A 126 -9.49 0.80 21.23
C THR A 126 -9.78 0.82 19.74
N ILE A 127 -8.75 1.00 18.91
CA ILE A 127 -8.87 1.06 17.45
C ILE A 127 -7.87 0.14 16.78
N LYS A 128 -8.20 -0.33 15.58
CA LYS A 128 -7.26 -1.06 14.71
C LYS A 128 -6.87 -0.17 13.53
N MET A 129 -5.58 0.07 13.35
CA MET A 129 -5.05 0.97 12.32
C MET A 129 -3.75 0.42 11.71
N PRO A 130 -3.42 0.78 10.46
CA PRO A 130 -2.12 0.45 9.88
C PRO A 130 -1.03 1.34 10.47
N MET A 131 -0.01 0.76 11.10
CA MET A 131 1.12 1.52 11.58
C MET A 131 2.00 1.97 10.39
N ASP A 132 2.39 3.25 10.36
CA ASP A 132 3.40 3.73 9.42
C ASP A 132 4.79 3.16 9.78
N GLN A 133 5.50 2.64 8.78
CA GLN A 133 6.83 2.04 8.94
C GLN A 133 7.92 2.83 8.18
N GLY A 134 7.65 4.10 7.84
CA GLY A 134 8.51 5.02 7.11
C GLY A 134 8.16 5.19 5.63
N GLU A 135 7.13 4.50 5.13
CA GLU A 135 6.65 4.59 3.76
C GLU A 135 5.60 5.69 3.53
N GLY A 136 5.15 6.41 4.56
CA GLY A 136 4.16 7.48 4.39
C GLY A 136 2.74 6.96 4.13
N GLN A 137 2.35 5.88 4.80
CA GLN A 137 1.07 5.19 4.66
C GLN A 137 0.76 4.61 3.25
N HIS A 138 1.78 4.47 2.40
CA HIS A 138 1.69 3.77 1.12
C HIS A 138 1.63 2.24 1.31
N TRP A 139 0.43 1.67 1.35
CA TRP A 139 0.19 0.24 1.61
C TRP A 139 0.95 -0.71 0.67
N ASP A 140 1.22 -0.30 -0.57
CA ASP A 140 1.88 -1.10 -1.61
C ASP A 140 3.40 -1.21 -1.42
N THR A 141 3.97 -0.41 -0.52
CA THR A 141 5.37 -0.42 -0.12
C THR A 141 5.57 -0.47 1.40
N LYS A 142 4.50 -0.66 2.19
CA LYS A 142 4.54 -0.76 3.66
C LYS A 142 5.21 -2.06 4.12
N PRO A 143 6.38 -2.00 4.79
CA PRO A 143 7.04 -3.17 5.38
C PRO A 143 6.12 -4.10 6.16
N GLY A 144 6.30 -5.40 5.98
CA GLY A 144 5.57 -6.45 6.69
C GLY A 144 4.17 -6.75 6.12
N ASN A 145 3.63 -5.93 5.22
CA ASN A 145 2.42 -6.31 4.48
C ASN A 145 2.70 -7.55 3.63
N LEU A 146 1.74 -8.47 3.61
CA LEU A 146 1.81 -9.67 2.77
C LEU A 146 1.13 -9.40 1.43
N TYR A 147 1.68 -9.97 0.36
CA TYR A 147 1.13 -9.81 -0.98
C TYR A 147 1.36 -11.06 -1.84
N SER A 148 0.62 -11.17 -2.94
CA SER A 148 0.83 -12.20 -3.94
C SER A 148 1.67 -11.68 -5.12
N ARG A 149 2.33 -12.58 -5.84
CA ARG A 149 2.80 -12.25 -7.20
C ARG A 149 1.61 -12.01 -8.13
N PRO A 150 1.73 -11.16 -9.18
CA PRO A 150 0.69 -11.02 -10.18
C PRO A 150 0.49 -12.32 -10.97
N VAL A 151 -0.76 -12.69 -11.23
CA VAL A 151 -1.13 -13.86 -12.05
C VAL A 151 -2.02 -13.41 -13.20
N LYS A 152 -1.65 -13.78 -14.43
CA LYS A 152 -2.47 -13.52 -15.61
C LYS A 152 -3.56 -14.59 -15.73
N MET A 153 -4.81 -14.18 -15.90
CA MET A 153 -5.96 -15.08 -16.07
C MET A 153 -7.10 -14.43 -16.85
N ARG A 154 -8.02 -15.25 -17.36
CA ARG A 154 -9.26 -14.77 -17.97
C ARG A 154 -10.39 -14.75 -16.95
N LEU A 155 -11.04 -13.59 -16.79
CA LEU A 155 -12.17 -13.39 -15.90
C LEU A 155 -13.43 -13.09 -16.72
N ASP A 156 -14.56 -13.63 -16.27
CA ASP A 156 -15.88 -13.35 -16.83
C ASP A 156 -16.90 -13.52 -15.69
N PRO A 157 -17.38 -12.43 -15.07
CA PRO A 157 -18.30 -12.53 -13.94
C PRO A 157 -19.61 -13.25 -14.24
N ALA A 158 -20.04 -13.31 -15.51
CA ALA A 158 -21.25 -14.04 -15.90
C ALA A 158 -21.03 -15.56 -15.95
N ARG A 159 -19.80 -16.00 -16.25
CA ARG A 159 -19.39 -17.41 -16.13
C ARG A 159 -19.05 -17.80 -14.70
N GLY A 160 -18.67 -16.82 -13.88
CA GLY A 160 -18.36 -17.04 -12.48
C GLY A 160 -17.04 -17.77 -12.24
N GLY A 161 -16.93 -18.47 -11.12
CA GLY A 161 -15.78 -19.31 -10.78
C GLY A 161 -15.03 -18.91 -9.49
N ASP A 162 -14.24 -19.84 -8.97
CA ASP A 162 -13.49 -19.67 -7.73
C ASP A 162 -11.99 -19.53 -8.01
N VAL A 163 -11.44 -18.34 -7.78
CA VAL A 163 -10.01 -18.04 -7.91
C VAL A 163 -9.37 -18.04 -6.53
N ARG A 164 -8.29 -18.82 -6.35
CA ARG A 164 -7.52 -18.84 -5.10
C ARG A 164 -6.25 -18.00 -5.23
N ILE A 165 -5.98 -17.14 -4.25
CA ILE A 165 -4.78 -16.31 -4.19
C ILE A 165 -4.11 -16.51 -2.83
N SER A 166 -2.80 -16.74 -2.85
CA SER A 166 -1.97 -16.85 -1.65
C SER A 166 -1.09 -15.60 -1.50
N LEU A 167 -1.16 -14.94 -0.34
CA LEU A 167 -0.30 -13.82 0.04
C LEU A 167 1.03 -14.37 0.57
N ASP A 168 1.88 -14.84 -0.34
CA ASP A 168 3.10 -15.60 -0.06
C ASP A 168 4.40 -14.79 -0.16
N GLN A 169 4.31 -13.50 -0.45
CA GLN A 169 5.41 -12.54 -0.40
C GLN A 169 5.21 -11.57 0.77
N GLU A 170 6.28 -10.91 1.19
CA GLU A 170 6.27 -9.91 2.26
C GLU A 170 7.06 -8.69 1.80
N ILE A 171 6.54 -7.49 2.05
CA ILE A 171 7.24 -6.26 1.72
C ILE A 171 8.42 -6.09 2.69
N PRO A 172 9.66 -5.91 2.20
CA PRO A 172 10.84 -5.85 3.05
C PRO A 172 10.90 -4.54 3.87
N PRO A 173 11.67 -4.53 4.97
CA PRO A 173 11.96 -3.31 5.72
C PRO A 173 12.60 -2.20 4.88
N ILE A 174 12.32 -0.95 5.24
CA ILE A 174 12.96 0.21 4.65
C ILE A 174 14.33 0.40 5.28
N ALA A 175 15.37 0.48 4.44
CA ALA A 175 16.69 0.86 4.90
C ALA A 175 16.67 2.30 5.45
N PRO A 176 17.17 2.55 6.67
CA PRO A 176 17.23 3.90 7.20
C PRO A 176 18.23 4.75 6.39
N PRO A 177 17.94 6.05 6.20
CA PRO A 177 18.89 6.95 5.59
C PRO A 177 20.14 7.09 6.47
N LYS A 178 21.27 7.43 5.84
CA LYS A 178 22.56 7.58 6.51
C LYS A 178 22.85 9.05 6.75
N ASP A 179 23.38 9.35 7.93
CA ASP A 179 23.92 10.66 8.25
C ASP A 179 24.99 11.10 7.25
N THR A 180 25.02 12.41 6.97
CA THR A 180 26.15 13.08 6.33
C THR A 180 26.85 13.99 7.33
N ALA A 181 27.83 14.79 6.89
CA ALA A 181 28.42 15.81 7.74
C ALA A 181 27.39 16.88 8.17
N GLN A 182 26.43 17.21 7.29
CA GLN A 182 25.45 18.27 7.52
C GLN A 182 24.03 17.78 7.77
N VAL A 183 23.69 16.54 7.43
CA VAL A 183 22.36 15.98 7.67
C VAL A 183 22.44 14.87 8.70
N LYS A 184 21.60 14.95 9.74
CA LYS A 184 21.47 13.94 10.80
C LYS A 184 20.07 13.39 10.86
N TYR A 185 19.94 12.08 11.01
CA TYR A 185 18.68 11.37 11.18
C TYR A 185 18.55 10.91 12.62
N VAL A 186 17.71 11.61 13.38
CA VAL A 186 17.53 11.37 14.81
C VAL A 186 16.22 10.64 15.03
N ARG A 187 16.22 9.62 15.91
CA ARG A 187 15.01 8.94 16.38
C ARG A 187 15.05 8.83 17.89
N LEU A 188 13.95 9.21 18.54
CA LEU A 188 13.84 9.27 19.98
C LEU A 188 12.51 8.64 20.43
N PRO A 189 12.50 7.82 21.50
CA PRO A 189 11.26 7.45 22.16
C PRO A 189 10.48 8.70 22.57
N ASN A 190 9.15 8.67 22.42
CA ASN A 190 8.29 9.77 22.81
C ASN A 190 7.28 9.29 23.84
N GLU A 191 7.45 9.72 25.10
CA GLU A 191 6.61 9.30 26.23
C GLU A 191 5.14 9.72 26.07
N ARG A 192 4.89 10.92 25.52
CA ARG A 192 3.53 11.44 25.33
C ARG A 192 2.78 10.62 24.28
N LEU A 193 3.42 10.34 23.14
CA LEU A 193 2.86 9.48 22.10
C LEU A 193 2.72 8.04 22.58
N THR A 194 3.72 7.53 23.31
CA THR A 194 3.68 6.16 23.88
C THR A 194 2.50 5.99 24.82
N LYS A 195 2.30 6.95 25.74
CA LYS A 195 1.15 6.99 26.62
C LYS A 195 -0.16 7.06 25.83
N PHE A 196 -0.23 7.96 24.83
CA PHE A 196 -1.46 8.15 24.07
C PHE A 196 -1.85 6.94 23.23
N TRP A 197 -0.91 6.27 22.58
CA TRP A 197 -1.17 5.13 21.68
C TRP A 197 -1.19 3.77 22.39
N GLY A 198 -0.81 3.73 23.67
CA GLY A 198 -0.81 2.50 24.48
C GLY A 198 0.30 1.51 24.12
N ARG A 199 1.34 1.95 23.40
CA ARG A 199 2.48 1.13 22.97
C ARG A 199 3.72 2.00 22.76
N PRO A 200 4.94 1.44 22.71
CA PRO A 200 6.15 2.21 22.42
C PRO A 200 6.04 2.97 21.08
N MET A 201 6.20 4.29 21.14
CA MET A 201 6.20 5.18 19.97
C MET A 201 7.49 5.97 19.91
N THR A 202 8.01 6.16 18.69
CA THR A 202 9.21 6.98 18.43
C THR A 202 8.85 8.17 17.56
N LEU A 203 9.45 9.33 17.87
CA LEU A 203 9.45 10.50 17.00
C LEU A 203 10.83 10.60 16.33
N GLY A 204 10.84 10.92 15.05
CA GLY A 204 12.06 11.19 14.30
C GLY A 204 12.20 12.65 13.92
N ALA A 205 13.40 13.03 13.51
CA ALA A 205 13.66 14.29 12.83
C ALA A 205 14.84 14.15 11.89
N ILE A 206 14.77 14.86 10.77
CA ILE A 206 15.87 15.10 9.86
C ILE A 206 16.41 16.48 10.19
N VAL A 207 17.68 16.55 10.55
CA VAL A 207 18.32 17.77 11.04
C VAL A 207 19.38 18.20 10.04
N THR A 208 19.15 19.32 9.37
CA THR A 208 20.12 19.98 8.50
C THR A 208 20.88 21.03 9.30
N LEU A 209 22.20 20.85 9.39
CA LEU A 209 23.13 21.63 10.17
C LEU A 209 23.73 22.78 9.35
N PRO A 210 24.03 23.93 9.97
CA PRO A 210 24.66 25.04 9.28
C PRO A 210 26.09 24.68 8.85
N ARG A 211 26.59 25.36 7.81
CA ARG A 211 28.01 25.30 7.46
C ARG A 211 28.88 25.69 8.66
N GLY A 212 29.95 24.95 8.91
CA GLY A 212 30.88 25.22 10.01
C GLY A 212 30.46 24.63 11.36
N TRP A 213 29.43 23.78 11.40
CA TRP A 213 28.90 23.22 12.65
C TRP A 213 29.98 22.55 13.52
N ALA A 214 30.83 21.71 12.92
CA ALA A 214 31.85 20.97 13.65
C ALA A 214 32.99 21.88 14.15
N GLU A 215 33.27 22.96 13.42
CA GLU A 215 34.30 23.95 13.71
C GLU A 215 33.89 24.95 14.79
N HIS A 216 32.59 25.01 15.12
CA HIS A 216 32.03 25.96 16.07
C HIS A 216 31.19 25.28 17.18
N PRO A 217 31.80 24.39 18.00
CA PRO A 217 31.08 23.55 18.98
C PRO A 217 30.34 24.34 20.07
N ASN A 218 30.71 25.60 20.29
CA ASN A 218 30.10 26.48 21.29
C ASN A 218 29.12 27.50 20.67
N ALA A 219 28.93 27.50 19.35
CA ALA A 219 28.00 28.40 18.70
C ALA A 219 26.55 28.00 18.98
N ARG A 220 25.67 29.01 19.04
CA ARG A 220 24.23 28.83 19.15
C ARG A 220 23.57 29.30 17.87
N TYR A 221 22.63 28.50 17.37
CA TYR A 221 21.94 28.77 16.12
C TYR A 221 20.43 28.78 16.37
N PRO A 222 19.67 29.65 15.69
CA PRO A 222 18.22 29.54 15.65
C PRO A 222 17.80 28.20 15.03
N VAL A 223 16.63 27.70 15.43
CA VAL A 223 16.05 26.47 14.91
C VAL A 223 14.76 26.79 14.14
N LEU A 224 14.69 26.35 12.90
CA LEU A 224 13.45 26.31 12.12
C LEU A 224 12.85 24.92 12.24
N VAL A 225 11.67 24.83 12.85
CA VAL A 225 10.90 23.59 12.94
C VAL A 225 9.96 23.52 11.73
N HIS A 226 10.19 22.54 10.86
CA HIS A 226 9.43 22.28 9.65
C HIS A 226 8.57 21.02 9.84
N HIS A 227 7.25 21.18 9.69
CA HIS A 227 6.31 20.07 9.63
C HIS A 227 6.07 19.69 8.16
N GLY A 228 6.71 18.62 7.72
CA GLY A 228 6.53 18.07 6.37
C GLY A 228 5.36 17.07 6.27
N HIS A 229 5.23 16.44 5.11
CA HIS A 229 4.18 15.44 4.82
C HIS A 229 4.80 14.07 4.53
N PHE A 230 5.23 13.37 5.59
CA PHE A 230 5.96 12.09 5.55
C PHE A 230 7.35 12.14 4.89
N PRO A 231 8.26 13.01 5.36
CA PRO A 231 9.58 13.10 4.78
C PRO A 231 10.38 11.83 5.05
N ARG A 232 10.87 11.16 4.00
CA ARG A 232 11.70 9.96 4.09
C ARG A 232 13.14 10.32 4.46
N ASP A 233 13.67 11.30 3.75
CA ASP A 233 15.04 11.79 3.86
C ASP A 233 15.12 13.29 3.53
N ALA A 234 16.31 13.88 3.67
CA ALA A 234 16.50 15.30 3.38
C ALA A 234 16.29 15.63 1.88
N ALA A 235 16.51 14.67 0.97
CA ALA A 235 16.31 14.89 -0.46
C ALA A 235 14.83 15.08 -0.79
N GLY A 236 13.93 14.38 -0.08
CA GLY A 236 12.50 14.61 -0.12
C GLY A 236 12.07 16.03 0.30
N ASP A 237 12.94 16.79 0.98
CA ASP A 237 12.74 18.18 1.36
C ASP A 237 13.74 19.14 0.66
N GLY A 238 14.19 18.75 -0.54
CA GLY A 238 14.99 19.62 -1.41
C GLY A 238 16.47 19.73 -1.04
N TRP A 239 17.01 18.85 -0.20
CA TRP A 239 18.45 18.80 0.08
C TRP A 239 19.21 17.91 -0.90
N ARG A 240 20.18 18.47 -1.63
CA ARG A 240 21.05 17.70 -2.52
C ARG A 240 22.46 18.26 -2.52
N GLU A 241 23.45 17.46 -2.15
CA GLU A 241 24.86 17.90 -2.02
C GLU A 241 25.62 17.83 -3.37
N THR A 242 25.03 17.24 -4.41
CA THR A 242 25.63 17.05 -5.74
C THR A 242 24.86 17.77 -6.84
N PRO A 243 25.51 18.18 -7.94
CA PRO A 243 24.81 18.67 -9.13
C PRO A 243 23.75 17.67 -9.65
N PRO A 244 22.82 18.13 -10.51
CA PRO A 244 21.88 17.23 -11.19
C PRO A 244 22.60 16.06 -11.87
N ASP A 245 21.97 14.89 -11.84
CA ASP A 245 22.47 13.70 -12.51
C ASP A 245 22.56 13.97 -14.01
N ALA A 246 23.65 13.53 -14.66
CA ALA A 246 23.89 13.82 -16.08
C ALA A 246 22.79 13.30 -17.03
N LYS A 247 21.96 12.35 -16.58
CA LYS A 247 20.84 11.77 -17.33
C LYS A 247 19.47 12.34 -16.91
N ALA A 248 19.39 13.14 -15.85
CA ALA A 248 18.14 13.75 -15.43
C ALA A 248 17.66 14.70 -16.54
N ALA A 249 16.36 14.69 -16.82
CA ALA A 249 15.76 15.53 -17.85
C ALA A 249 14.40 16.09 -17.42
N GLY A 250 14.03 17.24 -17.99
CA GLY A 250 12.76 17.91 -17.70
C GLY A 250 12.57 18.18 -16.21
N ALA A 251 11.37 17.88 -15.71
CA ALA A 251 11.00 18.14 -14.31
C ALA A 251 11.91 17.47 -13.28
N GLU A 252 12.50 16.32 -13.59
CA GLU A 252 13.46 15.67 -12.70
C GLU A 252 14.74 16.51 -12.57
N HIS A 253 15.30 16.94 -13.71
CA HIS A 253 16.49 17.79 -13.72
C HIS A 253 16.23 19.10 -12.98
N ASP A 254 15.10 19.75 -13.25
CA ASP A 254 14.74 21.03 -12.63
C ASP A 254 14.62 20.92 -11.11
N ALA A 255 14.01 19.83 -10.61
CA ALA A 255 13.91 19.56 -9.18
C ALA A 255 15.29 19.32 -8.55
N GLN A 256 16.16 18.54 -9.19
CA GLN A 256 17.51 18.29 -8.70
C GLN A 256 18.37 19.56 -8.71
N ASP A 257 18.26 20.41 -9.74
CA ASP A 257 18.99 21.67 -9.86
C ASP A 257 18.55 22.66 -8.78
N ALA A 258 17.24 22.79 -8.54
CA ALA A 258 16.72 23.60 -7.45
C ALA A 258 17.24 23.14 -6.08
N ALA A 259 17.24 21.82 -5.82
CA ALA A 259 17.76 21.24 -4.58
C ALA A 259 19.27 21.49 -4.39
N TYR A 260 20.06 21.37 -5.47
CA TYR A 260 21.49 21.63 -5.41
C TYR A 260 21.80 23.12 -5.21
N ARG A 261 21.06 24.01 -5.88
CA ARG A 261 21.16 25.46 -5.66
C ARG A 261 20.80 25.84 -4.22
N PHE A 262 19.81 25.18 -3.62
CA PHE A 262 19.48 25.38 -2.21
C PHE A 262 20.65 24.96 -1.30
N TYR A 263 21.26 23.81 -1.53
CA TYR A 263 22.47 23.39 -0.81
C TYR A 263 23.63 24.40 -0.95
N GLN A 264 23.86 24.93 -2.16
CA GLN A 264 24.86 25.96 -2.39
C GLN A 264 24.54 27.27 -1.64
N ALA A 265 23.27 27.70 -1.66
CA ALA A 265 22.80 28.87 -0.95
C ALA A 265 22.98 28.68 0.57
N TRP A 266 22.51 27.56 1.13
CA TRP A 266 22.64 27.20 2.55
C TRP A 266 24.08 27.31 3.05
N ASN A 267 25.03 26.89 2.23
CA ASN A 267 26.46 26.93 2.52
C ASN A 267 27.15 28.25 2.13
N GLY A 268 26.44 29.16 1.46
CA GLY A 268 26.93 30.46 1.01
C GLY A 268 27.19 31.44 2.16
N PRO A 269 27.90 32.55 1.89
CA PRO A 269 28.18 33.59 2.89
C PRO A 269 26.93 34.37 3.31
N ASN A 270 25.91 34.43 2.45
CA ASN A 270 24.74 35.29 2.63
C ASN A 270 23.51 34.55 3.20
N PHE A 271 23.65 33.27 3.54
CA PHE A 271 22.56 32.49 4.11
C PHE A 271 22.68 32.42 5.64
N PRO A 272 21.59 32.65 6.40
CA PRO A 272 21.63 32.59 7.85
C PRO A 272 22.15 31.24 8.36
N ARG A 273 23.03 31.26 9.37
CA ARG A 273 23.42 30.02 10.04
C ARG A 273 22.30 29.62 10.99
N MET A 274 21.63 28.52 10.66
CA MET A 274 20.48 28.01 11.40
C MET A 274 20.47 26.49 11.35
N ILE A 275 19.74 25.88 12.26
CA ILE A 275 19.40 24.46 12.21
C ILE A 275 18.01 24.35 11.61
N HIS A 276 17.86 23.52 10.60
CA HIS A 276 16.54 23.15 10.09
C HIS A 276 16.19 21.75 10.57
N LEU A 277 15.06 21.65 11.26
CA LEU A 277 14.55 20.41 11.84
C LEU A 277 13.25 20.05 11.14
N LEU A 278 13.30 19.01 10.33
CA LEU A 278 12.16 18.45 9.64
C LEU A 278 11.62 17.26 10.44
N VAL A 279 10.40 17.38 10.94
CA VAL A 279 9.80 16.37 11.83
C VAL A 279 9.42 15.11 11.04
N GLN A 280 9.79 13.93 11.56
CA GLN A 280 9.30 12.64 11.12
C GLN A 280 8.37 12.04 12.18
N HIS A 281 7.09 11.95 11.90
CA HIS A 281 6.09 11.45 12.84
C HIS A 281 5.31 10.25 12.27
N PRO A 282 5.94 9.07 12.12
CA PRO A 282 5.22 7.87 11.74
C PRO A 282 4.20 7.56 12.84
N THR A 283 2.93 7.81 12.55
CA THR A 283 1.79 7.50 13.41
C THR A 283 0.80 6.65 12.64
N PRO A 284 -0.08 5.90 13.34
CA PRO A 284 -1.16 5.16 12.71
C PRO A 284 -2.09 6.05 11.87
#